data_AF-A0A3M1XRK5-F1
#
_entry.id   AF-A0A3M1XRK5-F1
#
_cell.length_a   1.000
_cell.length_b   1.000
_cell.length_c   1.000
_cell.angle_alpha   90.00
_cell.angle_beta   90.00
_cell.angle_gamma   90.00
#
_symmetry.space_group_name_H-M   'P 1'
#
loop_
_entity.id
_entity.type
_entity.pdbx_description
1 polymer ?
#
loop_
_entity_poly.entity_id
_entity_poly.type
_entity_poly.pdbx_seq_one_letter_code
_entity_poly.pdbx_strand_id
1 'polypeptide(L)'
;MCMEYSMRCSCGGREASFNFRDEIMPPEVISRLYCPNCSGEIGFNPETMLADNGWVIEYDMEVAKFSTLKTPHLLKKELTPEVLFDEGYATWRGIYPGDHIDSAREREEIVAMAKSDPKAYIERIKNWGVERMERLRKEGWRKANAD
;
A
#
# COMPACT_ATOMS: atom_id res chain seq x y z
N MET A 1 -5.09 -4.55 -16.84
CA MET A 1 -6.36 -4.23 -16.13
C MET A 1 -6.02 -4.35 -14.66
N CYS A 2 -5.98 -3.27 -13.90
CA CYS A 2 -5.59 -3.36 -12.49
C CYS A 2 -6.80 -3.86 -11.70
N MET A 3 -6.81 -5.13 -11.28
CA MET A 3 -7.87 -5.67 -10.43
C MET A 3 -7.89 -4.89 -9.11
N GLU A 4 -9.03 -4.27 -8.78
CA GLU A 4 -9.23 -3.63 -7.49
C GLU A 4 -9.50 -4.71 -6.45
N TYR A 5 -8.51 -4.97 -5.62
CA TYR A 5 -8.64 -5.87 -4.47
C TYR A 5 -8.62 -5.04 -3.19
N SER A 6 -9.71 -5.14 -2.44
CA SER A 6 -9.80 -4.62 -1.08
C SER A 6 -10.01 -5.75 -0.08
N MET A 7 -9.43 -5.59 1.10
CA MET A 7 -9.59 -6.51 2.22
C MET A 7 -10.00 -5.73 3.45
N ARG A 8 -11.02 -6.26 4.15
CA ARG A 8 -11.40 -5.76 5.47
C ARG A 8 -10.46 -6.31 6.53
N CYS A 9 -10.20 -5.47 7.51
CA CYS A 9 -9.47 -5.87 8.70
C CYS A 9 -10.21 -7.00 9.44
N SER A 10 -9.46 -7.88 10.12
CA SER A 10 -10.00 -8.94 10.98
C SER A 10 -11.01 -8.45 12.03
N CYS A 11 -10.85 -7.23 12.56
CA CYS A 11 -11.81 -6.66 13.50
C CYS A 11 -13.06 -6.03 12.82
N GLY A 12 -13.12 -6.02 11.49
CA GLY A 12 -14.20 -5.44 10.68
C GLY A 12 -14.25 -3.92 10.62
N GLY A 13 -13.42 -3.22 11.40
CA GLY A 13 -13.53 -1.77 11.62
C GLY A 13 -12.96 -0.88 10.51
N ARG A 14 -12.06 -1.40 9.67
CA ARG A 14 -11.42 -0.67 8.56
C ARG A 14 -11.18 -1.59 7.36
N GLU A 15 -10.93 -1.00 6.21
CA GLU A 15 -10.64 -1.69 4.95
C GLU A 15 -9.39 -1.06 4.30
N ALA A 16 -8.63 -1.85 3.55
CA ALA A 16 -7.50 -1.37 2.76
C ALA A 16 -7.54 -1.99 1.36
N SER A 17 -7.06 -1.24 0.37
CA SER A 17 -6.90 -1.72 -1.00
C SER A 17 -5.43 -1.99 -1.31
N PHE A 18 -5.19 -3.01 -2.12
CA PHE A 18 -3.86 -3.49 -2.46
C PHE A 18 -3.59 -3.38 -3.95
N ASN A 19 -2.30 -3.35 -4.29
CA ASN A 19 -1.78 -3.41 -5.64
C ASN A 19 -0.86 -4.62 -5.77
N PHE A 20 -1.01 -5.34 -6.88
CA PHE A 20 -0.24 -6.55 -7.20
C PHE A 20 0.52 -6.30 -8.50
N ARG A 21 1.83 -6.10 -8.38
CA ARG A 21 2.70 -5.83 -9.52
C ARG A 21 2.67 -6.98 -10.53
N ASP A 22 2.48 -6.62 -11.80
CA ASP A 22 2.52 -7.53 -12.95
C ASP A 22 1.59 -8.75 -12.82
N GLU A 23 0.63 -8.72 -11.90
CA GLU A 23 -0.26 -9.84 -11.54
C GLU A 23 0.50 -11.13 -11.19
N ILE A 24 1.76 -10.99 -10.74
CA ILE A 24 2.62 -12.13 -10.38
C ILE A 24 2.07 -12.84 -9.14
N MET A 25 1.62 -12.05 -8.16
CA MET A 25 0.99 -12.57 -6.95
C MET A 25 -0.53 -12.48 -7.09
N PRO A 26 -1.26 -13.55 -6.76
CA PRO A 26 -2.70 -13.52 -6.70
C PRO A 26 -3.14 -12.87 -5.38
N PRO A 27 -4.36 -12.32 -5.28
CA PRO A 27 -4.83 -11.66 -4.06
C PRO A 27 -4.81 -12.53 -2.79
N GLU A 28 -4.96 -13.84 -2.95
CA GLU A 28 -4.90 -14.85 -1.89
C GLU A 28 -3.55 -14.89 -1.16
N VAL A 29 -2.50 -14.26 -1.72
CA VAL A 29 -1.22 -14.08 -1.02
C VAL A 29 -1.37 -13.24 0.25
N ILE A 30 -2.41 -12.40 0.33
CA ILE A 30 -2.75 -11.65 1.54
C ILE A 30 -3.77 -12.49 2.28
N SER A 31 -3.36 -13.07 3.41
CA SER A 31 -4.23 -13.96 4.17
C SER A 31 -5.11 -13.17 5.14
N ARG A 32 -4.54 -12.15 5.82
CA ARG A 32 -5.26 -11.32 6.79
C ARG A 32 -4.70 -9.91 6.85
N LEU A 33 -5.55 -9.01 7.35
CA LEU A 33 -5.23 -7.61 7.59
C LEU A 33 -5.64 -7.21 9.00
N TYR A 34 -4.75 -6.51 9.70
CA TYR A 34 -5.00 -5.97 11.03
C TYR A 34 -4.76 -4.46 11.01
N CYS A 35 -5.75 -3.71 11.47
CA CYS A 35 -5.70 -2.26 11.52
C CYS A 35 -5.13 -1.79 12.87
N PRO A 36 -4.80 -0.49 13.01
CA PRO A 36 -4.26 0.06 14.26
C PRO A 36 -5.11 -0.16 15.50
N ASN A 37 -6.41 -0.47 15.32
CA ASN A 37 -7.30 -0.75 16.44
C ASN A 37 -7.13 -2.16 17.01
N CYS A 38 -6.66 -3.15 16.22
CA CYS A 38 -6.60 -4.55 16.64
C CYS A 38 -5.22 -5.21 16.43
N SER A 39 -4.28 -4.53 15.76
CA SER A 39 -2.94 -5.06 15.51
C SER A 39 -2.12 -5.27 16.80
N GLY A 40 -2.44 -4.53 17.87
CA GLY A 40 -1.79 -4.71 19.18
C GLY A 40 -2.20 -5.98 19.93
N GLU A 41 -3.25 -6.67 19.48
CA GLU A 41 -3.82 -7.86 20.17
C GLU A 41 -3.32 -9.19 19.58
N ILE A 42 -2.52 -9.14 18.50
CA ILE A 42 -2.05 -10.34 17.80
C ILE A 42 -0.58 -10.68 18.12
N GLY A 43 -0.24 -11.96 18.05
CA GLY A 43 1.15 -12.41 18.07
C GLY A 43 1.81 -12.12 16.72
N PHE A 44 2.71 -11.13 16.68
CA PHE A 44 3.42 -10.76 15.45
C PHE A 44 4.45 -11.84 15.06
N ASN A 45 4.37 -12.34 13.82
CA ASN A 45 5.34 -13.26 13.24
C ASN A 45 6.05 -12.63 12.03
N PRO A 46 7.33 -12.24 12.12
CA PRO A 46 8.04 -11.60 11.01
C PRO A 46 8.23 -12.51 9.77
N GLU A 47 8.09 -13.84 9.91
CA GLU A 47 8.22 -14.76 8.77
C GLU A 47 7.03 -14.67 7.81
N THR A 48 5.87 -14.22 8.29
CA THR A 48 4.63 -14.15 7.52
C THR A 48 3.96 -12.78 7.58
N MET A 49 4.38 -11.89 8.48
CA MET A 49 3.73 -10.60 8.71
C MET A 49 4.66 -9.42 8.45
N LEU A 50 4.07 -8.33 7.95
CA LEU A 50 4.71 -7.03 7.81
C LEU A 50 3.92 -5.97 8.56
N ALA A 51 4.60 -5.17 9.37
CA ALA A 51 4.02 -4.00 10.03
C ALA A 51 4.34 -2.72 9.24
N ASP A 52 3.33 -1.85 9.07
CA ASP A 52 3.49 -0.53 8.46
C ASP A 52 2.54 0.47 9.13
N ASN A 53 3.12 1.41 9.90
CA ASN A 53 2.42 2.49 10.60
C ASN A 53 1.15 2.07 11.36
N GLY A 54 1.28 1.03 12.21
CA GLY A 54 0.19 0.49 13.02
C GLY A 54 -0.72 -0.52 12.31
N TRP A 55 -0.59 -0.67 10.99
CA TRP A 55 -1.19 -1.78 10.26
C TRP A 55 -0.27 -3.01 10.27
N VAL A 56 -0.88 -4.20 10.21
CA VAL A 56 -0.16 -5.44 9.97
C VAL A 56 -0.81 -6.19 8.83
N ILE A 57 -0.02 -6.57 7.84
CA ILE A 57 -0.41 -7.45 6.73
C ILE A 57 0.14 -8.82 7.04
N GLU A 58 -0.70 -9.85 6.99
CA GLU A 58 -0.29 -11.24 7.06
C GLU A 58 -0.35 -11.84 5.66
N TYR A 59 0.74 -12.48 5.26
CA TYR A 59 0.93 -13.11 3.97
C TYR A 59 0.84 -14.62 4.06
N ASP A 60 0.19 -15.23 3.08
CA ASP A 60 0.34 -16.65 2.80
C ASP A 60 1.63 -16.86 2.00
N MET A 61 2.70 -17.22 2.71
CA MET A 61 4.02 -17.41 2.10
C MET A 61 4.10 -18.67 1.23
N GLU A 62 3.19 -19.63 1.39
CA GLU A 62 3.13 -20.81 0.52
C GLU A 62 2.52 -20.43 -0.83
N VAL A 63 1.42 -19.68 -0.82
CA VAL A 63 0.84 -19.08 -2.03
C VAL A 63 1.85 -18.18 -2.72
N ALA A 64 2.58 -17.35 -1.97
CA ALA A 64 3.63 -16.49 -2.53
C ALA A 64 4.69 -17.32 -3.27
N LYS A 65 5.24 -18.34 -2.62
CA LYS A 65 6.27 -19.24 -3.19
C LYS A 65 5.76 -19.94 -4.45
N PHE A 66 4.55 -20.49 -4.41
CA PHE A 66 3.96 -21.18 -5.56
C PHE A 66 3.77 -20.24 -6.76
N SER A 67 3.35 -18.99 -6.50
CA SER A 67 3.15 -17.98 -7.54
C SER A 67 4.44 -17.61 -8.27
N THR A 68 5.60 -17.72 -7.61
CA THR A 68 6.90 -17.46 -8.26
C THR A 68 7.36 -18.52 -9.23
N LEU A 69 6.76 -19.71 -9.26
CA LEU A 69 7.17 -20.81 -10.15
C LEU A 69 7.14 -20.44 -11.64
N LYS A 70 6.30 -19.46 -12.01
CA LYS A 70 6.18 -18.95 -13.38
C LYS A 70 7.09 -17.76 -13.68
N THR A 71 7.90 -17.35 -12.70
CA THR A 71 8.64 -16.08 -12.72
C THR A 71 10.12 -16.33 -12.39
N PRO A 72 10.97 -16.57 -13.42
CA PRO A 72 12.35 -17.05 -13.22
C PRO A 72 13.24 -16.16 -12.35
N HIS A 73 13.03 -14.84 -12.34
CA HIS A 73 13.82 -13.92 -11.53
C HIS A 73 13.43 -13.97 -10.04
N LEU A 74 12.22 -14.41 -9.72
CA LEU A 74 11.75 -14.59 -8.34
C LEU A 74 12.08 -15.97 -7.76
N LEU A 75 12.20 -17.00 -8.60
CA LEU A 75 12.58 -18.35 -8.16
C LEU A 75 13.89 -18.41 -7.38
N LYS A 76 14.82 -17.50 -7.68
CA LYS A 76 16.14 -17.43 -7.03
C LYS A 76 16.17 -16.47 -5.85
N LYS A 77 15.05 -15.79 -5.58
CA LYS A 77 14.95 -14.77 -4.55
C LYS A 77 14.38 -15.37 -3.28
N GLU A 78 14.94 -14.98 -2.14
CA GLU A 78 14.31 -15.25 -0.85
C GLU A 78 13.07 -14.35 -0.72
N LEU A 79 11.90 -14.98 -0.74
CA LEU A 79 10.64 -14.27 -0.55
C LEU A 79 10.38 -14.07 0.95
N THR A 80 10.30 -12.81 1.35
CA THR A 80 9.87 -12.39 2.69
C THR A 80 8.68 -11.44 2.56
N PRO A 81 7.89 -11.23 3.65
CA PRO A 81 6.85 -10.20 3.67
C PRO A 81 7.35 -8.81 3.21
N GLU A 82 8.58 -8.46 3.56
CA GLU A 82 9.22 -7.20 3.18
C GLU A 82 9.48 -7.14 1.68
N VAL A 83 10.03 -8.22 1.08
CA VAL A 83 10.21 -8.30 -0.38
C VAL A 83 8.87 -8.20 -1.11
N LEU A 84 7.83 -8.87 -0.62
CA LEU A 84 6.49 -8.80 -1.23
C LEU A 84 5.95 -7.36 -1.23
N PHE A 85 6.14 -6.66 -0.12
CA PHE A 85 5.63 -5.31 0.05
C PHE A 85 6.47 -4.25 -0.66
N ASP A 86 7.78 -4.21 -0.43
CA ASP A 86 8.69 -3.14 -0.87
C ASP A 86 8.91 -3.16 -2.38
N GLU A 87 8.90 -4.34 -3.01
CA GLU A 87 9.06 -4.47 -4.45
C GLU A 87 7.75 -4.43 -5.23
N GLY A 88 6.65 -4.24 -4.50
CA GLY A 88 5.31 -4.01 -5.03
C GLY A 88 4.56 -5.25 -5.47
N TYR A 89 5.06 -6.46 -5.18
CA TYR A 89 4.39 -7.71 -5.55
C TYR A 89 3.04 -7.88 -4.85
N ALA A 90 2.92 -7.44 -3.61
CA ALA A 90 1.66 -7.34 -2.86
C ALA A 90 1.77 -6.25 -1.79
N THR A 91 1.28 -5.05 -2.10
CA THR A 91 1.50 -3.83 -1.29
C THR A 91 0.26 -2.92 -1.29
N TRP A 92 0.25 -1.83 -0.52
CA TRP A 92 -0.84 -0.86 -0.56
C TRP A 92 -1.09 -0.30 -1.96
N ARG A 93 -2.36 -0.05 -2.28
CA ARG A 93 -2.75 0.77 -3.44
C ARG A 93 -2.53 2.25 -3.10
N GLY A 94 -1.41 2.77 -3.57
CA GLY A 94 -0.87 4.09 -3.19
C GLY A 94 0.19 3.95 -2.09
N ILE A 95 0.35 4.97 -1.26
CA ILE A 95 1.38 5.02 -0.19
C ILE A 95 0.92 4.34 1.11
N TYR A 96 -0.36 4.42 1.45
CA TYR A 96 -0.95 3.89 2.69
C TYR A 96 -2.36 3.33 2.44
N PRO A 97 -2.98 2.64 3.43
CA PRO A 97 -4.36 2.16 3.34
C PRO A 97 -5.36 3.28 3.02
N GLY A 98 -5.80 3.36 1.76
CA GLY A 98 -6.76 4.38 1.28
C GLY A 98 -6.15 5.57 0.53
N ASP A 99 -4.84 5.62 0.32
CA ASP A 99 -4.15 6.73 -0.34
C ASP A 99 -4.71 7.05 -1.73
N HIS A 100 -5.10 6.05 -2.51
CA HIS A 100 -5.70 6.25 -3.83
C HIS A 100 -7.03 7.03 -3.78
N ILE A 101 -7.81 6.93 -2.69
CA ILE A 101 -9.06 7.67 -2.50
C ILE A 101 -8.75 9.11 -2.09
N ASP A 102 -7.88 9.28 -1.10
CA ASP A 102 -7.52 10.61 -0.59
C ASP A 102 -6.78 11.43 -1.66
N SER A 103 -5.86 10.83 -2.39
CA SER A 103 -5.11 11.47 -3.48
C SER A 103 -6.03 11.91 -4.62
N ALA A 104 -7.06 11.12 -4.95
CA ALA A 104 -8.06 11.50 -5.94
C ALA A 104 -8.87 12.73 -5.46
N ARG A 105 -9.40 12.69 -4.23
CA ARG A 105 -10.16 13.80 -3.64
C ARG A 105 -9.34 15.08 -3.56
N GLU A 106 -8.11 15.01 -3.05
CA GLU A 106 -7.22 16.17 -2.95
C GLU A 106 -6.92 16.80 -4.31
N ARG A 107 -6.70 15.98 -5.35
CA ARG A 107 -6.47 16.49 -6.70
C ARG A 107 -7.72 17.15 -7.29
N GLU A 108 -8.91 16.60 -7.04
CA GLU A 108 -10.18 17.21 -7.45
C GLU A 108 -10.36 18.61 -6.82
N GLU A 109 -10.07 18.74 -5.53
CA GLU A 109 -10.07 20.03 -4.82
C GLU A 109 -9.09 21.03 -5.45
N ILE A 110 -7.90 20.56 -5.84
CA ILE A 110 -6.91 21.41 -6.52
C ILE A 110 -7.39 21.85 -7.89
N VAL A 111 -7.91 20.93 -8.71
CA VAL A 111 -8.40 21.23 -10.05
C VAL A 111 -9.61 22.18 -10.01
N ALA A 112 -10.45 22.11 -8.98
CA ALA A 112 -11.56 23.04 -8.81
C ALA A 112 -11.10 24.51 -8.71
N MET A 113 -9.89 24.77 -8.18
CA MET A 113 -9.31 26.11 -8.11
C MET A 113 -8.94 26.69 -9.47
N ALA A 114 -8.72 25.86 -10.50
CA ALA A 114 -8.31 26.35 -11.83
C ALA A 114 -9.33 27.31 -12.45
N LYS A 115 -10.60 27.22 -12.05
CA LYS A 115 -11.68 28.09 -12.55
C LYS A 115 -11.78 29.42 -11.80
N SER A 116 -11.41 29.46 -10.52
CA SER A 116 -11.58 30.64 -9.66
C SER A 116 -10.28 31.42 -9.45
N ASP A 117 -9.15 30.72 -9.33
CA ASP A 117 -7.82 31.32 -9.15
C ASP A 117 -6.73 30.47 -9.87
N PRO A 118 -6.48 30.77 -11.16
CA PRO A 118 -5.48 30.04 -11.94
C PRO A 118 -4.05 30.14 -11.39
N LYS A 119 -3.70 31.23 -10.69
CA LYS A 119 -2.36 31.41 -10.12
C LYS A 119 -2.19 30.50 -8.91
N ALA A 120 -3.14 30.51 -7.99
CA ALA A 120 -3.13 29.62 -6.83
C ALA A 120 -3.17 28.14 -7.25
N TYR A 121 -3.92 27.80 -8.30
CA TYR A 121 -3.93 26.46 -8.88
C TYR A 121 -2.52 26.01 -9.32
N ILE A 122 -1.82 26.82 -10.12
CA ILE A 122 -0.48 26.50 -10.63
C ILE A 122 0.51 26.31 -9.48
N GLU A 123 0.45 27.17 -8.47
CA GLU A 123 1.33 27.06 -7.30
C GLU A 123 1.03 25.78 -6.49
N ARG A 124 -0.26 25.52 -6.22
CA ARG A 124 -0.67 24.35 -5.44
C ARG A 124 -0.32 23.05 -6.12
N ILE A 125 -0.60 22.89 -7.41
CA ILE A 125 -0.35 21.63 -8.13
C ILE A 125 1.15 21.33 -8.24
N LYS A 126 2.00 22.37 -8.32
CA LYS A 126 3.46 22.22 -8.34
C LYS A 126 4.00 21.67 -7.02
N ASN A 127 3.49 22.17 -5.89
CA ASN A 127 4.04 21.84 -4.58
C ASN A 127 3.35 20.65 -3.91
N TRP A 128 2.09 20.35 -4.27
CA TRP A 128 1.26 19.34 -3.60
C TRP A 128 1.94 17.98 -3.49
N GLY A 129 2.58 17.49 -4.57
CA GLY A 129 3.22 16.18 -4.56
C GLY A 129 4.40 16.11 -3.58
N VAL A 130 5.24 17.15 -3.53
CA VAL A 130 6.40 17.22 -2.65
C VAL A 130 5.95 17.34 -1.19
N GLU A 131 5.06 18.28 -0.89
CA GLU A 131 4.53 18.50 0.46
C GLU A 131 3.80 17.25 0.99
N ARG A 132 3.02 16.59 0.13
CA ARG A 132 2.33 15.33 0.47
C ARG A 132 3.34 14.26 0.85
N MET A 133 4.36 14.03 0.02
CA MET A 133 5.37 13.01 0.30
C MET A 133 6.20 13.33 1.54
N GLU A 134 6.56 14.60 1.77
CA GLU A 134 7.24 15.02 3.00
C GLU A 134 6.41 14.74 4.26
N ARG A 135 5.10 15.03 4.20
CA ARG A 135 4.18 14.72 5.29
C ARG A 135 4.11 13.22 5.54
N LEU A 136 3.88 12.42 4.49
CA LEU A 136 3.76 10.96 4.61
C LEU A 136 5.08 10.32 5.10
N ARG A 137 6.23 10.88 4.73
CA ARG A 137 7.53 10.46 5.25
C ARG A 137 7.64 10.71 6.76
N LYS A 138 7.23 11.89 7.23
CA LYS A 138 7.20 12.25 8.67
C LYS A 138 6.23 11.38 9.46
N GLU A 139 5.14 10.94 8.84
CA GLU A 139 4.19 9.99 9.43
C GLU A 139 4.74 8.55 9.50
N GLY A 140 5.89 8.27 8.87
CA GLY A 140 6.56 6.98 8.96
C GLY A 140 6.08 5.92 7.98
N TRP A 141 5.33 6.28 6.94
CA TRP A 141 4.87 5.31 5.94
C TRP A 141 6.04 4.69 5.17
N ARG A 142 6.09 3.36 5.13
CA ARG A 142 7.21 2.62 4.51
C ARG A 142 7.45 3.02 3.06
N LYS A 143 6.39 3.09 2.25
CA LYS A 143 6.46 3.46 0.82
C LYS A 143 6.86 4.92 0.57
N ALA A 144 6.69 5.81 1.56
CA ALA A 144 7.14 7.20 1.45
C ALA A 144 8.66 7.35 1.71
N ASN A 145 9.26 6.32 2.29
CA ASN A 145 10.70 6.22 2.57
C ASN A 145 11.43 5.32 1.57
N ALA A 146 10.74 4.74 0.59
CA ALA A 146 11.39 3.97 -0.48
C ALA A 146 12.19 4.92 -1.38
N ASP A 147 13.48 4.63 -1.56
CA ASP A 147 14.41 5.37 -2.41
C ASP A 147 14.11 5.21 -3.92
#